data_AF-A0A258BUZ3-F1
#
_entry.id   AF-A0A258BUZ3-F1
#
_cell.length_a   1.000
_cell.length_b   1.000
_cell.length_c   1.000
_cell.angle_alpha   90.00
_cell.angle_beta   90.00
_cell.angle_gamma   90.00
#
_symmetry.space_group_name_H-M   'P 1'
#
loop_
_entity.id
_entity.type
_entity.pdbx_description
1 polymer ?
#
loop_
_entity_poly.entity_id
_entity_poly.type
_entity_poly.pdbx_seq_one_letter_code
_entity_poly.pdbx_strand_id
1 'polypeptide(L)'
;MRHDPASAAIVVMLRGLKMYGMAGAVSDLIEQGAPAFEAAVPILSQLLKAEMTEREVRSIAYHIKAARFPAYKDLAGFDFAASEVNEALIRQLHRGDFIDGADNIVLIGGPGTG
;
A
#
# COMPACT_ATOMS: atom_id res chain seq x y z
N MET A 1 23.54 23.68 -8.12
CA MET A 1 23.40 22.29 -7.63
C MET A 1 21.98 21.84 -7.94
N ARG A 2 21.81 20.95 -8.91
CA ARG A 2 20.51 20.46 -9.35
C ARG A 2 20.31 19.11 -8.69
N HIS A 3 19.56 19.04 -7.59
CA HIS A 3 19.27 17.76 -6.94
C HIS A 3 18.45 16.89 -7.90
N ASP A 4 18.93 15.68 -8.17
CA ASP A 4 18.18 14.70 -8.95
C ASP A 4 16.93 14.27 -8.14
N PRO A 5 15.70 14.39 -8.69
CA PRO A 5 14.49 13.94 -8.01
C PRO A 5 14.54 12.46 -7.58
N ALA A 6 15.34 11.62 -8.25
CA ALA A 6 15.52 10.22 -7.87
C ALA A 6 16.19 10.05 -6.50
N SER A 7 17.20 10.87 -6.20
CA SER A 7 17.91 10.82 -4.92
C SER A 7 17.04 11.27 -3.75
N ALA A 8 16.20 12.30 -3.96
CA ALA A 8 15.25 12.76 -2.96
C ALA A 8 14.17 11.68 -2.65
N ALA A 9 13.73 10.93 -3.66
CA ALA A 9 12.77 9.84 -3.48
C ALA A 9 13.31 8.72 -2.56
N ILE A 10 14.62 8.43 -2.59
CA ILE A 10 15.26 7.45 -1.71
C ILE A 10 15.06 7.83 -0.23
N VAL A 11 15.22 9.10 0.12
CA VAL A 11 15.02 9.58 1.49
C VAL A 11 13.58 9.35 1.96
N VAL A 12 12.60 9.62 1.08
CA VAL A 12 11.18 9.38 1.37
C VAL A 12 10.89 7.89 1.58
N MET A 13 11.40 7.03 0.69
CA MET A 13 11.23 5.57 0.80
C MET A 13 11.86 5.02 2.09
N LEU A 14 13.07 5.45 2.45
CA LEU A 14 13.73 5.05 3.70
C LEU A 14 12.95 5.48 4.95
N ARG A 15 12.38 6.69 4.95
CA ARG A 15 11.50 7.14 6.05
C ARG A 15 10.23 6.30 6.15
N GLY A 16 9.61 5.96 5.01
CA GLY A 16 8.46 5.04 4.96
C GLY A 16 8.78 3.66 5.55
N LEU A 17 10.02 3.18 5.34
CA LEU A 17 10.51 1.93 5.93
C LEU A 17 10.94 2.05 7.41
N LYS A 18 10.87 3.25 8.00
CA LYS A 18 11.35 3.61 9.35
C LYS A 18 12.87 3.52 9.52
N MET A 19 13.64 3.65 8.45
CA MET A 19 15.11 3.63 8.45
C MET A 19 15.68 5.05 8.62
N TYR A 20 15.36 5.72 9.72
CA TYR A 20 15.67 7.14 9.91
C TYR A 20 17.17 7.46 9.89
N GLY A 21 18.02 6.59 10.45
CA GLY A 21 19.47 6.78 10.43
C GLY A 21 20.06 6.74 9.02
N MET A 22 19.58 5.80 8.19
CA MET A 22 19.98 5.71 6.77
C MET A 22 19.45 6.91 5.97
N ALA A 23 18.22 7.35 6.25
CA ALA A 23 17.65 8.53 5.59
C ALA A 23 18.45 9.80 5.88
N GLY A 24 18.96 9.96 7.11
CA GLY A 24 19.87 11.04 7.49
C GLY A 24 21.19 10.97 6.71
N ALA A 25 21.87 9.83 6.78
CA ALA A 25 23.14 9.63 6.08
C ALA A 25 23.04 9.82 4.55
N VAL A 26 21.93 9.40 3.95
CA VAL A 26 21.67 9.63 2.52
C VAL A 26 21.46 11.11 2.21
N SER A 27 20.80 11.86 3.10
CA SER A 27 20.61 13.31 2.91
C SER A 27 21.97 14.03 2.88
N ASP A 28 22.88 13.66 3.80
CA ASP A 28 24.24 14.21 3.85
C ASP A 28 25.04 13.86 2.57
N LEU A 29 24.91 12.62 2.07
CA LEU A 29 25.57 12.17 0.84
C LEU A 29 25.05 12.90 -0.41
N ILE A 30 23.76 13.24 -0.43
CA ILE A 30 23.14 14.04 -1.50
C ILE A 30 23.70 15.47 -1.48
N GLU A 31 23.84 16.08 -0.31
CA GLU A 31 24.42 17.42 -0.17
C GLU A 31 25.90 17.46 -0.59
N GLN A 32 26.65 16.39 -0.29
CA GLN A 32 28.04 16.23 -0.69
C GLN A 32 28.23 16.01 -2.19
N GLY A 33 27.18 15.61 -2.92
CA GLY A 33 27.25 15.35 -4.38
C GLY A 33 28.23 14.22 -4.74
N ALA A 34 28.28 13.17 -3.93
CA ALA A 34 29.23 12.07 -4.11
C ALA A 34 28.93 11.26 -5.40
N PRO A 35 29.85 11.17 -6.38
CA PRO A 35 29.59 10.48 -7.66
C PRO A 35 29.26 8.99 -7.51
N ALA A 36 29.86 8.33 -6.51
CA ALA A 36 29.58 6.93 -6.21
C ALA A 36 28.15 6.73 -5.68
N PHE A 37 27.61 7.70 -4.95
CA PHE A 37 26.23 7.65 -4.48
C PHE A 37 25.26 7.84 -5.65
N GLU A 38 25.49 8.83 -6.52
CA GLU A 38 24.66 9.06 -7.71
C GLU A 38 24.59 7.82 -8.61
N ALA A 39 25.72 7.12 -8.81
CA ALA A 39 25.75 5.87 -9.58
C ALA A 39 24.95 4.74 -8.92
N ALA A 40 24.80 4.74 -7.59
CA ALA A 40 24.07 3.72 -6.84
C ALA A 40 22.56 4.00 -6.73
N VAL A 41 22.11 5.24 -6.99
CA VAL A 41 20.69 5.66 -6.89
C VAL A 41 19.72 4.72 -7.60
N PRO A 42 19.97 4.25 -8.85
CA PRO A 42 19.03 3.37 -9.55
C PRO A 42 18.85 2.01 -8.85
N ILE A 43 19.95 1.41 -8.39
CA ILE A 43 19.93 0.11 -7.71
C ILE A 43 19.24 0.24 -6.35
N LEU A 44 19.60 1.26 -5.56
CA LEU A 44 18.96 1.53 -4.28
C LEU A 44 17.46 1.74 -4.44
N SER A 45 17.04 2.48 -5.47
CA SER A 45 15.62 2.72 -5.75
C SER A 45 14.86 1.43 -6.06
N GLN A 46 15.46 0.50 -6.83
CA GLN A 46 14.84 -0.79 -7.13
C GLN A 46 14.70 -1.66 -5.88
N LEU A 47 15.75 -1.74 -5.06
CA LEU A 47 15.73 -2.53 -3.82
C LEU A 47 14.70 -1.99 -2.82
N LEU A 48 14.64 -0.67 -2.63
CA LEU A 48 13.67 -0.05 -1.73
C LEU A 48 12.23 -0.26 -2.19
N LYS A 49 11.97 -0.16 -3.50
CA LYS A 49 10.64 -0.48 -4.06
C LYS A 49 10.26 -1.93 -3.79
N ALA A 50 11.17 -2.88 -4.02
CA ALA A 50 10.90 -4.30 -3.77
C ALA A 50 10.57 -4.58 -2.30
N GLU A 51 11.32 -3.99 -1.37
CA GLU A 51 11.07 -4.13 0.08
C GLU A 51 9.72 -3.52 0.49
N MET A 52 9.36 -2.35 -0.05
CA MET A 52 8.06 -1.73 0.23
C MET A 52 6.91 -2.64 -0.23
N THR A 53 6.97 -3.18 -1.45
CA THR A 53 5.96 -4.10 -1.98
C THR A 53 5.83 -5.35 -1.12
N GLU A 54 6.95 -5.99 -0.75
CA GLU A 54 6.93 -7.19 0.09
C GLU A 54 6.35 -6.90 1.48
N ARG A 55 6.65 -5.74 2.07
CA ARG A 55 6.07 -5.32 3.34
C ARG A 55 4.57 -5.11 3.25
N GLU A 56 4.06 -4.50 2.18
CA GLU A 56 2.63 -4.35 1.93
C GLU A 56 1.93 -5.70 1.83
N VAL A 57 2.46 -6.61 1.00
CA VAL A 57 1.94 -7.98 0.85
C VAL A 57 1.89 -8.70 2.20
N ARG A 58 2.98 -8.60 2.99
CA ARG A 58 3.04 -9.21 4.32
C ARG A 58 2.04 -8.60 5.30
N SER A 59 1.82 -7.29 5.23
CA SER A 59 0.84 -6.60 6.07
C SER A 59 -0.59 -7.06 5.74
N ILE A 60 -0.92 -7.16 4.45
CA ILE A 60 -2.23 -7.67 4.00
C ILE A 60 -2.44 -9.10 4.47
N ALA A 61 -1.45 -9.98 4.24
CA ALA A 61 -1.51 -11.37 4.69
C ALA A 61 -1.67 -11.48 6.21
N TYR A 62 -0.99 -10.62 6.97
CA TYR A 62 -1.15 -10.53 8.42
C TYR A 62 -2.57 -10.11 8.81
N HIS A 63 -3.13 -9.06 8.19
CA HIS A 63 -4.50 -8.62 8.48
C HIS A 63 -5.55 -9.69 8.16
N ILE A 64 -5.43 -10.37 7.02
CA ILE A 64 -6.32 -11.48 6.65
C ILE A 64 -6.24 -12.59 7.70
N LYS A 65 -5.04 -12.98 8.11
CA LYS A 65 -4.84 -14.01 9.14
C LYS A 65 -5.37 -13.56 10.51
N ALA A 66 -5.18 -12.30 10.87
CA ALA A 66 -5.63 -11.74 12.14
C ALA A 66 -7.16 -11.63 12.23
N ALA A 67 -7.84 -11.41 11.11
CA ALA A 67 -9.31 -11.32 11.05
C ALA A 67 -10.02 -12.65 11.39
N ARG A 68 -9.31 -13.79 11.32
CA ARG A 68 -9.84 -15.13 11.68
C ARG A 68 -11.18 -15.46 11.00
N PHE A 69 -11.38 -15.00 9.77
CA PHE A 69 -12.57 -15.33 9.03
C PHE A 69 -12.69 -16.86 8.85
N PRO A 70 -13.87 -17.45 9.06
CA PRO A 70 -14.06 -18.90 8.99
C PRO A 70 -13.87 -19.45 7.58
N ALA A 71 -14.00 -18.62 6.54
CA ALA A 71 -13.67 -18.95 5.17
C ALA A 71 -13.10 -17.70 4.46
N TYR A 72 -12.14 -17.91 3.56
CA TYR A 72 -11.71 -16.87 2.64
C TYR A 72 -12.79 -16.69 1.57
N LYS A 73 -13.46 -15.54 1.59
CA LYS A 73 -14.46 -15.15 0.60
C LYS A 73 -13.99 -13.84 -0.02
N ASP A 74 -13.80 -13.83 -1.33
CA ASP A 74 -13.55 -12.62 -2.11
C ASP A 74 -14.75 -12.33 -3.03
N LEU A 75 -14.77 -11.11 -3.60
CA LEU A 75 -15.82 -10.74 -4.55
C LEU A 75 -15.70 -11.48 -5.89
N ALA A 76 -14.53 -12.08 -6.18
CA ALA A 76 -14.33 -12.83 -7.42
C ALA A 76 -15.11 -14.16 -7.40
N GLY A 77 -15.25 -14.78 -6.23
CA GLY A 77 -16.06 -15.97 -6.00
C GLY A 77 -17.52 -15.69 -5.60
N PHE A 78 -17.96 -14.43 -5.55
CA PHE A 78 -19.32 -14.08 -5.16
C PHE A 78 -20.28 -14.14 -6.35
N ASP A 79 -21.33 -14.96 -6.24
CA ASP A 79 -22.39 -15.04 -7.25
C ASP A 79 -23.42 -13.93 -7.03
N PHE A 80 -23.26 -12.83 -7.77
CA PHE A 80 -24.20 -11.70 -7.75
C PHE A 80 -25.56 -12.06 -8.35
N ALA A 81 -25.67 -13.07 -9.21
CA ALA A 81 -26.96 -13.48 -9.77
C ALA A 81 -27.82 -14.24 -8.74
N ALA A 82 -27.18 -14.87 -7.77
CA ALA A 82 -27.85 -15.53 -6.65
C ALA A 82 -28.20 -14.58 -5.48
N SER A 83 -28.01 -13.28 -5.64
CA SER A 83 -28.21 -12.28 -4.58
C SER A 83 -29.01 -11.07 -5.09
N GLU A 84 -29.80 -10.45 -4.22
CA GLU A 84 -30.56 -9.22 -4.54
C GLU A 84 -29.70 -7.95 -4.43
N VAL A 85 -28.41 -8.08 -4.11
CA VAL A 85 -27.51 -6.93 -3.92
C VAL A 85 -27.14 -6.26 -5.24
N ASN A 86 -27.05 -4.93 -5.22
CA ASN A 86 -26.62 -4.16 -6.38
C ASN A 86 -25.11 -4.33 -6.63
N GLU A 87 -24.75 -5.14 -7.62
CA GLU A 87 -23.36 -5.41 -7.99
C GLU A 87 -22.55 -4.14 -8.31
N ALA A 88 -23.14 -3.18 -9.03
CA ALA A 88 -22.45 -1.95 -9.39
C ALA A 88 -22.07 -1.13 -8.15
N LEU A 89 -22.98 -1.06 -7.16
CA LEU A 89 -22.72 -0.42 -5.89
C LEU A 89 -21.64 -1.17 -5.09
N ILE A 90 -21.72 -2.50 -4.99
CA ILE A 90 -20.71 -3.29 -4.26
C ILE A 90 -19.32 -3.14 -4.89
N ARG A 91 -19.22 -3.16 -6.23
CA ARG A 91 -17.96 -2.93 -6.94
C ARG A 91 -17.42 -1.51 -6.74
N GLN A 92 -18.29 -0.52 -6.61
CA GLN A 92 -17.89 0.84 -6.24
C GLN A 92 -17.37 0.91 -4.81
N LEU A 93 -18.09 0.33 -3.84
CA LEU A 93 -17.65 0.30 -2.44
C LEU A 93 -16.33 -0.48 -2.27
N HIS A 94 -16.11 -1.54 -3.04
CA HIS A 94 -14.85 -2.30 -3.03
C HIS A 94 -13.62 -1.46 -3.41
N ARG A 95 -13.78 -0.35 -4.15
CA ARG A 95 -12.66 0.56 -4.44
C ARG A 95 -12.17 1.33 -3.22
N GLY A 96 -12.99 1.44 -2.17
CA GLY A 96 -12.60 2.14 -0.95
C GLY A 96 -12.72 3.66 -1.02
N ASP A 97 -13.22 4.23 -2.12
CA ASP A 97 -13.34 5.69 -2.33
C ASP A 97 -14.11 6.40 -1.19
N PHE A 98 -15.02 5.68 -0.52
CA PHE A 98 -15.80 6.18 0.62
C PHE A 98 -14.94 6.48 1.86
N ILE A 99 -13.75 5.86 1.98
CA ILE A 99 -12.83 6.09 3.11
C ILE A 99 -12.25 7.50 3.03
N ASP A 100 -11.86 7.94 1.84
CA ASP A 100 -11.32 9.29 1.62
C ASP A 100 -12.37 10.38 1.85
N GLY A 101 -13.63 10.09 1.49
CA GLY A 101 -14.78 10.96 1.73
C GLY A 101 -15.31 10.94 3.18
N ALA A 102 -14.83 10.02 4.01
CA ALA A 102 -15.40 9.71 5.34
C ALA A 102 -16.92 9.43 5.29
N ASP A 103 -17.36 8.78 4.21
CA ASP A 103 -18.76 8.42 3.99
C ASP A 103 -19.14 7.17 4.80
N ASN A 104 -20.33 7.19 5.40
CA ASN A 104 -20.83 6.06 6.18
C ASN A 104 -21.48 5.01 5.27
N ILE A 105 -21.08 3.74 5.43
CA ILE A 105 -21.74 2.61 4.80
C ILE A 105 -22.72 1.98 5.78
N VAL A 106 -23.99 1.88 5.39
CA VAL A 106 -25.02 1.17 6.15
C VAL A 106 -25.43 -0.07 5.37
N LEU A 107 -25.16 -1.25 5.92
CA LEU A 107 -25.56 -2.53 5.36
C LEU A 107 -26.87 -2.98 6.03
N ILE A 108 -27.93 -3.15 5.23
CA ILE A 108 -29.26 -3.57 5.70
C ILE A 108 -29.63 -4.86 4.97
N GLY A 109 -29.95 -5.91 5.74
CA GLY A 109 -30.32 -7.22 5.21
C GLY A 109 -31.07 -8.05 6.24
N GLY A 110 -31.76 -9.10 5.76
CA GLY A 110 -32.46 -10.05 6.62
C GLY A 110 -31.50 -10.94 7.42
N PRO A 111 -31.99 -11.69 8.43
CA PRO A 111 -31.15 -12.61 9.18
C PRO A 111 -30.49 -13.64 8.26
N GLY A 112 -29.16 -13.78 8.35
CA GLY A 112 -28.40 -14.77 7.57
C GLY A 112 -27.98 -14.33 6.17
N THR A 113 -28.22 -13.08 5.75
CA THR A 113 -27.72 -12.52 4.48
C THR A 113 -26.32 -11.91 4.59
N GLY A 114 -25.61 -12.20 5.69
CA GLY A 114 -24.32 -11.60 6.04
C GLY A 114 -23.23 -11.85 5.01
#